data_AF-A0A7Y5PX08-F1
#
_entry.id   AF-A0A7Y5PX08-F1
#
_cell.length_a   1.000
_cell.length_b   1.000
_cell.length_c   1.000
_cell.angle_alpha   90.00
_cell.angle_beta   90.00
_cell.angle_gamma   90.00
#
_symmetry.space_group_name_H-M   'P 1'
#
loop_
_entity.id
_entity.type
_entity.pdbx_description
1 polymer ?
#
loop_
_entity_poly.entity_id
_entity_poly.type
_entity_poly.pdbx_seq_one_letter_code
_entity_poly.pdbx_strand_id
1 'polypeptide(L)'
;MRRTCLVLASLLLAPLVSAQVGGTWTELCDLSTTGVQAGIGPWAGGYEISDDGRFVVFAAPDALDPRDFTGTGTAGYDIYVRDLELDLTTLVSLDASNSNAVGWCAATDSAGPSISANGRYVAFSSAASGLVAGDPGLDWDVFVRDLQTQVTVRCSITTSGAEPNNTCWRCSISSDGRYVAFVSGATNLVPGATSGAQQVYRFDRISGQIALVSASAAGTPGNQSSLEPRLSADGRFVVFSSDSSNFGFTDPNATLDVYRKDMLTGQVALVTLDFATGGAPNLGAFAQSGAPAISADGRFVAFNTLVPFAPNDATAGDVYLRDMVANTHTLISVGMGGVSVGGGMGDLSADGRHVVFSSGSSALVPNDNNGFADVFVRDLPLARTTRESVSYAGGDANGHVSALSISASGRRLVMYSQCTNLVALDNNGIWPDLFARDRGPSATPQVYCVAQQNSLGCTPAIAFAGVPSATNANPFTITASQLLNNKAGNLFFGLSGPQLQPFLGGYLCVRPPTVRTGTLFSGGTPFGSDCTGQFLLDFNAYIASGAQAALQLPGTEFWAQIWSRDPASPSTTNLTDALEATVQP
;
A
#
# COMPACT_ATOMS: atom_id res chain seq x y z
N MET A 1 8.98 15.13 16.03
CA MET A 1 10.00 15.57 17.03
C MET A 1 9.84 14.83 18.38
N ARG A 2 9.90 13.49 18.42
CA ARG A 2 9.82 12.71 19.68
C ARG A 2 10.96 11.68 19.86
N ARG A 3 12.17 11.98 19.38
CA ARG A 3 13.39 11.18 19.68
C ARG A 3 14.39 11.92 20.57
N THR A 4 13.97 12.98 21.27
CA THR A 4 14.85 13.75 22.17
C THR A 4 14.24 13.85 23.57
N CYS A 5 14.25 12.74 24.31
CA CYS A 5 14.36 12.70 25.78
C CYS A 5 14.14 11.27 26.27
N LEU A 6 15.21 10.47 26.32
CA LEU A 6 15.56 9.59 27.44
C LEU A 6 16.89 8.91 27.09
N VAL A 7 17.99 9.67 27.12
CA VAL A 7 19.34 9.09 27.14
C VAL A 7 20.06 9.70 28.31
N LEU A 8 19.96 9.04 29.47
CA LEU A 8 20.84 9.21 30.61
C LEU A 8 20.69 7.97 31.50
N ALA A 9 21.30 6.86 31.06
CA ALA A 9 22.07 5.92 31.89
C ALA A 9 22.24 4.55 31.19
N SER A 10 23.24 4.46 30.30
CA SER A 10 24.23 3.36 30.21
C SER A 10 24.88 3.38 28.82
N LEU A 11 26.16 3.81 28.75
CA LEU A 11 26.99 3.70 27.56
C LEU A 11 27.28 2.22 27.26
N LEU A 12 26.59 1.68 26.26
CA LEU A 12 27.08 0.68 25.32
C LEU A 12 26.53 1.12 23.96
N LEU A 13 27.39 1.55 23.05
CA LEU A 13 27.00 1.92 21.69
C LEU A 13 26.38 0.69 21.01
N ALA A 14 25.06 0.67 20.82
CA ALA A 14 24.44 -0.23 19.87
C ALA A 14 24.92 0.17 18.46
N PRO A 15 25.49 -0.75 17.66
CA PRO A 15 25.94 -0.43 16.31
C PRO A 15 24.71 -0.21 15.41
N LEU A 16 24.75 0.84 14.56
CA LEU A 16 23.57 1.36 13.83
C LEU A 16 23.02 0.37 12.78
N VAL A 17 21.92 -0.31 13.12
CA VAL A 17 21.07 -1.14 12.22
C VAL A 17 20.16 -0.30 11.29
N SER A 18 20.32 1.03 11.32
CA SER A 18 19.56 1.99 10.54
C SER A 18 20.47 2.98 9.81
N ALA A 19 20.16 3.29 8.55
CA ALA A 19 20.79 4.37 7.80
C ALA A 19 19.85 5.57 7.69
N GLN A 20 20.37 6.79 7.88
CA GLN A 20 19.62 8.03 7.67
C GLN A 20 20.25 8.84 6.55
N VAL A 21 19.45 9.18 5.53
CA VAL A 21 19.90 9.98 4.37
C VAL A 21 18.83 11.02 4.06
N GLY A 22 19.17 12.31 4.13
CA GLY A 22 18.26 13.39 3.69
C GLY A 22 16.89 13.44 4.40
N GLY A 23 16.79 13.03 5.67
CA GLY A 23 15.53 13.01 6.43
C GLY A 23 14.68 11.73 6.26
N THR A 24 15.15 10.80 5.44
CA THR A 24 14.61 9.45 5.28
C THR A 24 15.43 8.46 6.11
N TRP A 25 14.88 7.28 6.39
CA TRP A 25 15.63 6.20 7.03
C TRP A 25 15.32 4.83 6.42
N THR A 26 16.31 3.95 6.45
CA THR A 26 16.18 2.51 6.16
C THR A 26 16.65 1.74 7.38
N GLU A 27 15.91 0.73 7.82
CA GLU A 27 16.29 -0.11 8.96
C GLU A 27 16.03 -1.59 8.69
N LEU A 28 16.88 -2.45 9.25
CA LEU A 28 16.74 -3.90 9.18
C LEU A 28 15.64 -4.38 10.14
N CYS A 29 14.81 -5.32 9.72
CA CYS A 29 13.60 -5.75 10.44
C CYS A 29 13.68 -7.16 11.02
N ASP A 30 14.40 -8.06 10.36
CA ASP A 30 14.65 -9.45 10.74
C ASP A 30 15.76 -9.58 11.78
N LEU A 31 15.57 -8.83 12.88
CA LEU A 31 16.49 -8.76 14.00
C LEU A 31 15.82 -9.24 15.28
N SER A 32 16.55 -9.98 16.11
CA SER A 32 16.17 -10.17 17.51
C SER A 32 16.34 -8.89 18.33
N THR A 33 15.79 -8.85 19.54
CA THR A 33 16.03 -7.74 20.49
C THR A 33 17.49 -7.58 20.92
N THR A 34 18.31 -8.63 20.73
CA THR A 34 19.74 -8.61 21.04
C THR A 34 20.61 -8.31 19.80
N GLY A 35 20.00 -8.09 18.64
CA GLY A 35 20.69 -7.76 17.39
C GLY A 35 21.13 -8.97 16.57
N VAL A 36 20.59 -10.17 16.85
CA VAL A 36 20.81 -11.34 15.99
C VAL A 36 20.02 -11.16 14.70
N GLN A 37 20.71 -11.13 13.56
CA GLN A 37 20.09 -11.07 12.24
C GLN A 37 19.65 -12.47 11.82
N ALA A 38 18.41 -12.60 11.36
CA ALA A 38 17.91 -13.77 10.64
C ALA A 38 18.15 -13.60 9.14
N GLY A 39 17.92 -14.68 8.38
CA GLY A 39 17.54 -14.54 6.98
C GLY A 39 16.04 -14.77 6.82
N ILE A 40 15.39 -14.03 5.93
CA ILE A 40 14.04 -14.35 5.50
C ILE A 40 14.09 -15.33 4.33
N GLY A 41 14.02 -16.63 4.64
CA GLY A 41 14.10 -17.65 3.59
C GLY A 41 13.02 -17.47 2.49
N PRO A 42 13.31 -17.84 1.23
CA PRO A 42 12.49 -17.47 0.07
C PRO A 42 11.11 -18.14 0.01
N TRP A 43 10.80 -19.06 0.93
CA TRP A 43 9.63 -19.93 0.86
C TRP A 43 8.49 -19.54 1.80
N ALA A 44 8.71 -18.60 2.73
CA ALA A 44 7.70 -18.27 3.73
C ALA A 44 6.62 -17.31 3.20
N GLY A 45 7.00 -16.34 2.36
CA GLY A 45 6.08 -15.37 1.74
C GLY A 45 5.29 -14.51 2.74
N GLY A 46 4.61 -13.47 2.25
CA GLY A 46 3.72 -12.61 3.06
C GLY A 46 4.46 -11.73 4.05
N TYR A 47 5.09 -10.66 3.58
CA TYR A 47 5.75 -9.67 4.43
C TYR A 47 4.98 -8.37 4.28
N GLU A 48 4.33 -7.90 5.35
CA GLU A 48 3.45 -6.75 5.31
C GLU A 48 3.82 -5.71 6.37
N ILE A 49 3.58 -4.44 6.06
CA ILE A 49 3.60 -3.35 7.04
C ILE A 49 2.17 -2.95 7.39
N SER A 50 1.90 -2.69 8.66
CA SER A 50 0.58 -2.20 9.10
C SER A 50 0.25 -0.85 8.46
N ASP A 51 -1.06 -0.54 8.34
CA ASP A 51 -1.54 0.70 7.75
C ASP A 51 -0.97 1.96 8.44
N ASP A 52 -0.84 1.91 9.78
CA ASP A 52 -0.21 2.97 10.57
C ASP A 52 1.31 3.09 10.37
N GLY A 53 1.91 2.15 9.63
CA GLY A 53 3.33 2.09 9.30
C GLY A 53 4.22 1.68 10.47
N ARG A 54 3.68 1.21 11.59
CA ARG A 54 4.47 0.92 12.79
C ARG A 54 4.96 -0.51 12.88
N PHE A 55 4.18 -1.48 12.41
CA PHE A 55 4.44 -2.90 12.63
C PHE A 55 4.77 -3.59 11.32
N VAL A 56 5.84 -4.38 11.30
CA VAL A 56 6.19 -5.24 10.16
C VAL A 56 5.98 -6.68 10.57
N VAL A 57 5.11 -7.39 9.85
CA VAL A 57 4.92 -8.83 10.05
C VAL A 57 5.73 -9.61 9.03
N PHE A 58 6.38 -10.67 9.49
CA PHE A 58 7.21 -11.51 8.64
C PHE A 58 7.34 -12.92 9.19
N ALA A 59 7.87 -13.82 8.36
CA ALA A 59 8.21 -15.17 8.76
C ALA A 59 9.72 -15.38 8.70
N ALA A 60 10.29 -16.06 9.70
CA ALA A 60 11.72 -16.33 9.80
C ALA A 60 11.99 -17.76 10.33
N PRO A 61 13.06 -18.42 9.87
CA PRO A 61 13.45 -19.75 10.35
C PRO A 61 14.33 -19.70 11.62
N ASP A 62 14.84 -18.53 11.97
CA ASP A 62 15.69 -18.33 13.15
C ASP A 62 14.88 -17.79 14.33
N ALA A 63 15.35 -18.10 15.54
CA ALA A 63 14.77 -17.62 16.78
C ALA A 63 15.09 -16.13 17.02
N LEU A 64 14.08 -15.27 16.81
CA LEU A 64 14.20 -13.81 17.00
C LEU A 64 13.53 -13.28 18.26
N ASP A 65 12.82 -14.15 18.98
CA ASP A 65 12.20 -13.88 20.27
C ASP A 65 12.75 -14.87 21.30
N PRO A 66 13.04 -14.48 22.56
CA PRO A 66 13.45 -15.42 23.61
C PRO A 66 12.44 -16.54 23.90
N ARG A 67 11.20 -16.40 23.42
CA ARG A 67 10.15 -17.41 23.48
C ARG A 67 10.21 -18.39 22.30
N ASP A 68 11.06 -18.17 21.30
CA ASP A 68 11.37 -19.19 20.31
C ASP A 68 12.54 -20.05 20.78
N PHE A 69 12.26 -21.33 21.03
CA PHE A 69 13.25 -22.34 21.41
C PHE A 69 13.41 -23.43 20.34
N THR A 70 12.84 -23.22 19.15
CA THR A 70 13.12 -24.09 18.01
C THR A 70 14.60 -23.90 17.68
N GLY A 71 15.41 -24.94 17.94
CA GLY A 71 16.86 -24.84 17.80
C GLY A 71 17.24 -24.44 16.38
N THR A 72 18.34 -23.69 16.25
CA THR A 72 18.94 -23.12 15.03
C THR A 72 19.32 -24.14 13.94
N GLY A 73 18.41 -25.03 13.52
CA GLY A 73 18.76 -26.14 12.65
C GLY A 73 17.67 -27.13 12.19
N THR A 74 16.38 -26.92 12.51
CA THR A 74 15.30 -27.79 11.98
C THR A 74 14.14 -27.01 11.34
N ALA A 75 14.33 -26.69 10.05
CA ALA A 75 13.41 -26.64 8.90
C ALA A 75 12.00 -25.99 8.94
N GLY A 76 11.56 -25.34 10.02
CA GLY A 76 10.29 -24.61 10.04
C GLY A 76 10.44 -23.09 10.05
N TYR A 77 9.41 -22.38 9.58
CA TYR A 77 9.28 -20.93 9.74
C TYR A 77 8.30 -20.59 10.87
N ASP A 78 8.62 -19.54 11.61
CA ASP A 78 7.78 -18.92 12.62
C ASP A 78 7.37 -17.50 12.21
N ILE A 79 6.25 -17.03 12.74
CA ILE A 79 5.70 -15.70 12.43
C ILE A 79 6.12 -14.70 13.50
N TYR A 80 6.65 -13.56 13.06
CA TYR A 80 7.14 -12.49 13.91
C TYR A 80 6.49 -11.15 13.56
N VAL A 81 6.41 -10.26 14.54
CA VAL A 81 6.12 -8.83 14.34
C VAL A 81 7.25 -7.99 14.91
N ARG A 82 7.80 -7.10 14.07
CA ARG A 82 8.70 -6.00 14.46
C ARG A 82 7.90 -4.74 14.72
N ASP A 83 8.04 -4.19 15.93
CA ASP A 83 7.58 -2.85 16.26
C ASP A 83 8.70 -1.84 15.97
N LEU A 84 8.54 -1.03 14.92
CA LEU A 84 9.54 -0.06 14.46
C LEU A 84 9.67 1.15 15.40
N GLU A 85 8.73 1.35 16.32
CA GLU A 85 8.84 2.41 17.34
C GLU A 85 9.56 1.93 18.60
N LEU A 86 9.35 0.67 18.99
CA LEU A 86 9.93 0.07 20.19
C LEU A 86 11.23 -0.70 19.94
N ASP A 87 11.60 -0.92 18.68
CA ASP A 87 12.75 -1.73 18.28
C ASP A 87 12.67 -3.18 18.81
N LEU A 88 11.45 -3.72 18.83
CA LEU A 88 11.12 -4.99 19.49
C LEU A 88 10.54 -5.98 18.47
N THR A 89 11.13 -7.17 18.40
CA THR A 89 10.60 -8.30 17.63
C THR A 89 9.89 -9.27 18.57
N THR A 90 8.68 -9.67 18.20
CA THR A 90 7.85 -10.58 18.99
C THR A 90 7.36 -11.77 18.17
N LEU A 91 7.43 -12.97 18.75
CA LEU A 91 6.84 -14.19 18.19
C LEU A 91 5.30 -14.13 18.24
N VAL A 92 4.66 -14.43 17.12
CA VAL A 92 3.21 -14.45 16.90
C VAL A 92 2.66 -15.86 16.94
N SER A 93 3.36 -16.83 16.32
CA SER A 93 2.96 -18.24 16.18
C SER A 93 3.13 -19.05 17.47
N LEU A 94 2.68 -18.49 18.61
CA LEU A 94 2.69 -19.16 19.91
C LEU A 94 1.58 -20.21 20.02
N ASP A 95 1.86 -21.29 20.73
CA ASP A 95 0.87 -22.31 21.07
C ASP A 95 -0.26 -21.77 21.99
N ALA A 96 -1.34 -22.54 22.11
CA ALA A 96 -2.53 -22.16 22.88
C ALA A 96 -2.27 -21.96 24.38
N SER A 97 -1.17 -22.50 24.93
CA SER A 97 -0.80 -22.33 26.32
C SER A 97 -0.04 -21.03 26.57
N ASN A 98 0.32 -20.30 25.49
CA ASN A 98 1.25 -19.19 25.51
C ASN A 98 2.57 -19.57 26.19
N SER A 99 2.90 -20.87 26.23
CA SER A 99 4.01 -21.43 26.99
C SER A 99 4.68 -22.56 26.21
N ASN A 100 6.00 -22.56 26.19
CA ASN A 100 6.82 -23.43 25.36
C ASN A 100 6.91 -24.87 25.89
N ALA A 101 5.81 -25.62 25.83
CA ALA A 101 5.77 -26.98 26.36
C ALA A 101 6.46 -27.96 25.39
N VAL A 102 7.61 -28.45 25.85
CA VAL A 102 8.47 -29.47 25.23
C VAL A 102 7.66 -30.72 24.84
N GLY A 103 7.71 -31.07 23.56
CA GLY A 103 7.29 -32.38 23.07
C GLY A 103 6.35 -32.29 21.86
N TRP A 104 6.96 -32.34 20.67
CA TRP A 104 6.36 -32.41 19.34
C TRP A 104 5.99 -31.03 18.77
N CYS A 105 7.01 -30.38 18.21
CA CYS A 105 6.98 -29.25 17.27
C CYS A 105 6.01 -28.12 17.62
N ALA A 106 6.48 -27.18 18.45
CA ALA A 106 5.95 -25.82 18.44
C ALA A 106 6.17 -25.23 17.03
N ALA A 107 5.08 -24.84 16.36
CA ALA A 107 4.98 -23.85 15.28
C ALA A 107 5.93 -23.86 14.07
N THR A 108 6.78 -24.87 13.91
CA THR A 108 7.59 -25.07 12.70
C THR A 108 6.66 -25.41 11.53
N ASP A 109 6.51 -24.49 10.57
CA ASP A 109 5.71 -24.55 9.32
C ASP A 109 4.57 -23.51 9.27
N SER A 110 4.90 -22.26 9.63
CA SER A 110 4.00 -21.10 9.48
C SER A 110 4.43 -20.20 8.32
N ALA A 111 3.48 -19.66 7.56
CA ALA A 111 3.78 -18.90 6.34
C ALA A 111 2.70 -17.85 6.02
N GLY A 112 3.05 -16.93 5.12
CA GLY A 112 2.15 -15.95 4.53
C GLY A 112 1.37 -15.09 5.52
N PRO A 113 2.02 -14.44 6.52
CA PRO A 113 1.29 -13.62 7.46
C PRO A 113 0.74 -12.34 6.84
N SER A 114 -0.33 -11.82 7.45
CA SER A 114 -0.97 -10.55 7.09
C SER A 114 -1.42 -9.81 8.35
N ILE A 115 -1.33 -8.49 8.37
CA ILE A 115 -1.47 -7.68 9.60
C ILE A 115 -2.56 -6.60 9.48
N SER A 116 -3.37 -6.44 10.54
CA SER A 116 -4.39 -5.39 10.62
C SER A 116 -3.79 -3.98 10.77
N ALA A 117 -4.60 -2.94 10.53
CA ALA A 117 -4.16 -1.55 10.39
C ALA A 117 -3.32 -1.01 11.57
N ASN A 118 -3.66 -1.42 12.79
CA ASN A 118 -3.01 -0.98 14.03
C ASN A 118 -2.04 -2.03 14.60
N GLY A 119 -1.71 -3.05 13.82
CA GLY A 119 -0.86 -4.16 14.24
C GLY A 119 -1.46 -5.13 15.25
N ARG A 120 -2.74 -5.00 15.65
CA ARG A 120 -3.31 -5.83 16.72
C ARG A 120 -3.55 -7.28 16.31
N TYR A 121 -4.06 -7.50 15.10
CA TYR A 121 -4.40 -8.83 14.61
C TYR A 121 -3.43 -9.26 13.51
N VAL A 122 -2.91 -10.47 13.62
CA VAL A 122 -2.06 -11.09 12.60
C VAL A 122 -2.71 -12.38 12.14
N ALA A 123 -3.08 -12.44 10.86
CA ALA A 123 -3.46 -13.68 10.19
C ALA A 123 -2.22 -14.41 9.69
N PHE A 124 -2.21 -15.73 9.74
CA PHE A 124 -1.12 -16.55 9.18
C PHE A 124 -1.62 -17.96 8.87
N SER A 125 -0.91 -18.65 7.97
CA SER A 125 -1.17 -20.05 7.68
C SER A 125 -0.19 -20.92 8.48
N SER A 126 -0.61 -22.07 9.01
CA SER A 126 0.29 -22.99 9.72
C SER A 126 -0.18 -24.43 9.64
N ALA A 127 0.75 -25.38 9.53
CA ALA A 127 0.48 -26.82 9.68
C ALA A 127 0.74 -27.35 11.11
N ALA A 128 1.16 -26.47 12.01
CA ALA A 128 1.55 -26.84 13.36
C ALA A 128 0.35 -27.23 14.23
N SER A 129 0.48 -28.35 14.95
CA SER A 129 -0.46 -28.72 16.00
C SER A 129 -0.31 -27.79 17.21
N GLY A 130 -1.41 -27.55 17.92
CA GLY A 130 -1.37 -26.91 19.25
C GLY A 130 -1.48 -25.38 19.27
N LEU A 131 -1.62 -24.72 18.12
CA LEU A 131 -1.95 -23.28 18.05
C LEU A 131 -3.34 -22.97 18.64
N VAL A 132 -4.27 -23.92 18.54
CA VAL A 132 -5.60 -23.87 19.15
C VAL A 132 -5.93 -25.25 19.73
N ALA A 133 -6.68 -25.28 20.84
CA ALA A 133 -7.13 -26.54 21.43
C ALA A 133 -8.08 -27.30 20.49
N GLY A 134 -7.85 -28.60 20.31
CA GLY A 134 -8.69 -29.47 19.48
C GLY A 134 -8.29 -29.52 18.00
N ASP A 135 -7.24 -28.82 17.60
CA ASP A 135 -6.65 -28.91 16.27
C ASP A 135 -5.74 -30.15 16.16
N PRO A 136 -6.08 -31.16 15.33
CA PRO A 136 -5.32 -32.40 15.24
C PRO A 136 -3.94 -32.23 14.58
N GLY A 137 -3.67 -31.09 13.93
CA GLY A 137 -2.47 -30.82 13.12
C GLY A 137 -2.43 -31.62 11.82
N LEU A 138 -1.33 -31.47 11.06
CA LEU A 138 -0.96 -32.19 9.83
C LEU A 138 -1.54 -31.67 8.50
N ASP A 139 -2.48 -30.73 8.52
CA ASP A 139 -2.93 -29.96 7.35
C ASP A 139 -2.72 -28.46 7.61
N TRP A 140 -2.48 -27.69 6.55
CA TRP A 140 -2.35 -26.23 6.66
C TRP A 140 -3.69 -25.59 6.99
N ASP A 141 -3.67 -24.72 7.98
CA ASP A 141 -4.83 -23.96 8.45
C ASP A 141 -4.55 -22.48 8.56
N VAL A 142 -5.62 -21.69 8.58
CA VAL A 142 -5.53 -20.23 8.71
C VAL A 142 -5.93 -19.81 10.11
N PHE A 143 -5.03 -19.13 10.79
CA PHE A 143 -5.20 -18.64 12.14
C PHE A 143 -5.16 -17.11 12.19
N VAL A 144 -5.74 -16.54 13.24
CA VAL A 144 -5.51 -15.15 13.61
C VAL A 144 -5.13 -15.05 15.07
N ARG A 145 -3.99 -14.40 15.34
CA ARG A 145 -3.54 -14.03 16.67
C ARG A 145 -3.97 -12.60 16.99
N ASP A 146 -4.59 -12.40 18.15
CA ASP A 146 -4.75 -11.08 18.75
C ASP A 146 -3.53 -10.79 19.65
N LEU A 147 -2.67 -9.86 19.23
CA LEU A 147 -1.45 -9.50 19.95
C LEU A 147 -1.74 -8.76 21.27
N GLN A 148 -2.94 -8.22 21.46
CA GLN A 148 -3.32 -7.58 22.72
C GLN A 148 -3.75 -8.60 23.76
N THR A 149 -4.59 -9.57 23.36
CA THR A 149 -5.13 -10.58 24.28
C THR A 149 -4.30 -11.86 24.33
N GLN A 150 -3.38 -12.04 23.38
CA GLN A 150 -2.56 -13.23 23.23
C GLN A 150 -3.41 -14.49 23.04
N VAL A 151 -4.50 -14.35 22.26
CA VAL A 151 -5.42 -15.44 21.90
C VAL A 151 -5.32 -15.71 20.41
N THR A 152 -5.21 -17.00 20.06
CA THR A 152 -5.26 -17.49 18.68
C THR A 152 -6.64 -18.06 18.37
N VAL A 153 -7.19 -17.73 17.21
CA VAL A 153 -8.44 -18.32 16.69
C VAL A 153 -8.21 -18.92 15.31
N ARG A 154 -8.78 -20.09 15.06
CA ARG A 154 -8.78 -20.72 13.73
C ARG A 154 -9.90 -20.13 12.88
N CYS A 155 -9.57 -19.71 11.67
CA CYS A 155 -10.47 -19.03 10.72
C CYS A 155 -10.81 -19.92 9.50
N SER A 156 -10.15 -21.06 9.34
CA SER A 156 -10.37 -22.06 8.29
C SER A 156 -11.41 -23.13 8.66
N ILE A 157 -12.49 -22.76 9.37
CA ILE A 157 -13.54 -23.69 9.80
C ILE A 157 -14.88 -23.40 9.11
N THR A 158 -15.73 -24.41 9.00
CA THR A 158 -17.09 -24.21 8.48
C THR A 158 -17.93 -23.34 9.43
N THR A 159 -19.05 -22.81 8.95
CA THR A 159 -20.03 -22.09 9.80
C THR A 159 -20.53 -22.93 11.00
N SER A 160 -20.51 -24.26 10.91
CA SER A 160 -20.88 -25.16 12.02
C SER A 160 -19.72 -25.51 12.94
N GLY A 161 -18.53 -24.95 12.70
CA GLY A 161 -17.29 -25.25 13.42
C GLY A 161 -16.65 -26.59 13.04
N ALA A 162 -16.97 -27.14 11.86
CA ALA A 162 -16.34 -28.37 11.39
C ALA A 162 -15.00 -28.07 10.70
N GLU A 163 -14.12 -29.07 10.72
CA GLU A 163 -12.81 -29.06 10.06
C GLU A 163 -12.96 -29.00 8.53
N PRO A 164 -12.08 -28.28 7.82
CA PRO A 164 -11.99 -28.38 6.37
C PRO A 164 -11.48 -29.76 5.99
N ASN A 165 -11.92 -30.28 4.85
CA ASN A 165 -11.44 -31.57 4.32
C ASN A 165 -10.24 -31.42 3.37
N ASN A 166 -9.55 -30.28 3.42
CA ASN A 166 -8.34 -29.98 2.68
C ASN A 166 -7.65 -28.75 3.29
N THR A 167 -6.37 -28.58 2.98
CA THR A 167 -5.51 -27.46 3.35
C THR A 167 -6.06 -26.07 3.00
N CYS A 168 -5.71 -25.08 3.82
CA CYS A 168 -6.05 -23.67 3.71
C CYS A 168 -4.79 -22.79 3.86
N TRP A 169 -4.59 -21.82 2.97
CA TRP A 169 -3.39 -20.97 2.98
C TRP A 169 -3.59 -19.60 2.32
N ARG A 170 -2.52 -18.80 2.22
CA ARG A 170 -2.47 -17.46 1.57
C ARG A 170 -3.58 -16.53 2.09
N CYS A 171 -3.51 -16.25 3.38
CA CYS A 171 -4.51 -15.42 4.04
C CYS A 171 -4.26 -13.92 3.86
N SER A 172 -5.33 -13.14 3.92
CA SER A 172 -5.33 -11.67 3.99
C SER A 172 -6.35 -11.22 5.03
N ILE A 173 -6.01 -10.24 5.86
CA ILE A 173 -6.89 -9.72 6.93
C ILE A 173 -7.35 -8.28 6.64
N SER A 174 -8.59 -7.94 7.01
CA SER A 174 -9.09 -6.55 6.92
C SER A 174 -8.43 -5.63 7.94
N SER A 175 -8.45 -4.31 7.69
CA SER A 175 -7.83 -3.28 8.54
C SER A 175 -8.33 -3.33 9.99
N ASP A 176 -9.60 -3.66 10.22
CA ASP A 176 -10.20 -3.81 11.56
C ASP A 176 -9.97 -5.21 12.18
N GLY A 177 -9.38 -6.13 11.44
CA GLY A 177 -9.15 -7.52 11.82
C GLY A 177 -10.39 -8.41 11.74
N ARG A 178 -11.56 -7.94 11.30
CA ARG A 178 -12.81 -8.71 11.35
C ARG A 178 -12.87 -9.82 10.30
N TYR A 179 -12.46 -9.51 9.07
CA TYR A 179 -12.58 -10.42 7.94
C TYR A 179 -11.22 -11.01 7.59
N VAL A 180 -11.21 -12.31 7.28
CA VAL A 180 -10.03 -13.04 6.80
C VAL A 180 -10.39 -13.71 5.49
N ALA A 181 -9.67 -13.41 4.41
CA ALA A 181 -9.79 -14.12 3.16
C ALA A 181 -8.66 -15.14 3.02
N PHE A 182 -8.92 -16.29 2.40
CA PHE A 182 -7.92 -17.34 2.21
C PHE A 182 -8.28 -18.27 1.05
N VAL A 183 -7.32 -19.08 0.61
CA VAL A 183 -7.47 -20.09 -0.44
C VAL A 183 -7.63 -21.47 0.20
N SER A 184 -8.51 -22.30 -0.34
CA SER A 184 -8.59 -23.72 0.03
C SER A 184 -9.13 -24.59 -1.10
N GLY A 185 -8.66 -25.84 -1.18
CA GLY A 185 -9.24 -26.89 -2.01
C GLY A 185 -10.35 -27.70 -1.30
N ALA A 186 -10.79 -27.27 -0.11
CA ALA A 186 -11.80 -27.97 0.67
C ALA A 186 -13.19 -27.82 0.04
N THR A 187 -13.94 -28.92 0.02
CA THR A 187 -15.30 -28.97 -0.55
C THR A 187 -16.40 -28.82 0.49
N ASN A 188 -16.04 -28.78 1.77
CA ASN A 188 -16.97 -28.74 2.89
C ASN A 188 -17.00 -27.39 3.64
N LEU A 189 -16.16 -26.43 3.27
CA LEU A 189 -16.15 -25.07 3.86
C LEU A 189 -17.45 -24.32 3.60
N VAL A 190 -17.95 -24.40 2.36
CA VAL A 190 -19.26 -23.86 1.96
C VAL A 190 -19.98 -24.95 1.14
N PRO A 191 -21.30 -25.16 1.33
CA PRO A 191 -22.06 -26.10 0.51
C PRO A 191 -21.94 -25.79 -0.98
N GLY A 192 -21.66 -26.80 -1.80
CA GLY A 192 -21.59 -26.67 -3.26
C GLY A 192 -20.21 -26.33 -3.83
N ALA A 193 -19.16 -26.20 -3.00
CA ALA A 193 -17.79 -26.14 -3.48
C ALA A 193 -17.44 -27.37 -4.32
N THR A 194 -16.89 -27.14 -5.52
CA THR A 194 -16.64 -28.18 -6.53
C THR A 194 -15.35 -28.94 -6.21
N SER A 195 -15.35 -30.25 -6.47
CA SER A 195 -14.17 -31.08 -6.22
C SER A 195 -13.06 -30.77 -7.23
N GLY A 196 -11.84 -30.46 -6.72
CA GLY A 196 -10.59 -30.44 -7.51
C GLY A 196 -10.02 -29.06 -7.85
N ALA A 197 -10.77 -27.97 -7.68
CA ALA A 197 -10.29 -26.61 -7.91
C ALA A 197 -10.07 -25.85 -6.59
N GLN A 198 -9.04 -25.01 -6.52
CA GLN A 198 -8.82 -24.12 -5.38
C GLN A 198 -9.82 -22.96 -5.42
N GLN A 199 -10.41 -22.62 -4.27
CA GLN A 199 -11.40 -21.56 -4.15
C GLN A 199 -10.97 -20.54 -3.12
N VAL A 200 -11.47 -19.32 -3.24
CA VAL A 200 -11.25 -18.22 -2.29
C VAL A 200 -12.45 -18.11 -1.36
N TYR A 201 -12.18 -18.06 -0.07
CA TYR A 201 -13.18 -17.92 0.99
C TYR A 201 -12.94 -16.64 1.79
N ARG A 202 -13.99 -16.13 2.44
CA ARG A 202 -13.92 -15.06 3.44
C ARG A 202 -14.63 -15.50 4.72
N PHE A 203 -13.91 -15.46 5.83
CA PHE A 203 -14.40 -15.74 7.18
C PHE A 203 -14.64 -14.44 7.94
N ASP A 204 -15.79 -14.32 8.59
CA ASP A 204 -16.12 -13.25 9.53
C ASP A 204 -15.86 -13.73 10.96
N ARG A 205 -14.78 -13.25 11.57
CA ARG A 205 -14.35 -13.66 12.92
C ARG A 205 -15.34 -13.33 14.03
N ILE A 206 -16.25 -12.39 13.78
CA ILE A 206 -17.25 -11.98 14.78
C ILE A 206 -18.48 -12.87 14.71
N SER A 207 -18.96 -13.19 13.50
CA SER A 207 -20.17 -14.00 13.31
C SER A 207 -19.89 -15.50 13.14
N GLY A 208 -18.64 -15.89 12.90
CA GLY A 208 -18.25 -17.26 12.56
C GLY A 208 -18.73 -17.72 11.19
N GLN A 209 -19.20 -16.80 10.34
CA GLN A 209 -19.71 -17.13 9.01
C GLN A 209 -18.58 -17.22 7.99
N ILE A 210 -18.61 -18.25 7.16
CA ILE A 210 -17.74 -18.39 5.99
C ILE A 210 -18.54 -18.22 4.70
N ALA A 211 -17.97 -17.47 3.74
CA ALA A 211 -18.59 -17.23 2.44
C ALA A 211 -17.60 -17.53 1.31
N LEU A 212 -18.12 -18.08 0.20
CA LEU A 212 -17.36 -18.29 -1.03
C LEU A 212 -17.22 -16.96 -1.77
N VAL A 213 -15.98 -16.53 -1.99
CA VAL A 213 -15.65 -15.29 -2.73
C VAL A 213 -15.61 -15.55 -4.23
N SER A 214 -14.94 -16.64 -4.64
CA SER A 214 -14.79 -17.08 -6.02
C SER A 214 -16.06 -17.73 -6.56
N ALA A 215 -17.12 -16.93 -6.62
CA ALA A 215 -18.42 -17.29 -7.16
C ALA A 215 -18.94 -16.18 -8.07
N SER A 216 -19.77 -16.55 -9.04
CA SER A 216 -20.51 -15.61 -9.89
C SER A 216 -21.44 -14.72 -9.04
N ALA A 217 -22.04 -13.70 -9.66
CA ALA A 217 -23.02 -12.84 -8.98
C ALA A 217 -24.26 -13.61 -8.48
N ALA A 218 -24.57 -14.76 -9.08
CA ALA A 218 -25.65 -15.65 -8.64
C ALA A 218 -25.22 -16.64 -7.54
N GLY A 219 -23.96 -16.58 -7.08
CA GLY A 219 -23.42 -17.50 -6.08
C GLY A 219 -22.97 -18.85 -6.65
N THR A 220 -22.89 -19.00 -7.98
CA THR A 220 -22.34 -20.23 -8.59
C THR A 220 -20.82 -20.25 -8.42
N PRO A 221 -20.23 -21.30 -7.84
CA PRO A 221 -18.77 -21.42 -7.70
C PRO A 221 -18.04 -21.30 -9.04
N GLY A 222 -16.82 -20.74 -9.00
CA GLY A 222 -15.88 -20.76 -10.11
C GLY A 222 -15.63 -22.19 -10.58
N ASN A 223 -15.56 -22.39 -11.90
CA ASN A 223 -15.33 -23.72 -12.49
C ASN A 223 -13.85 -24.12 -12.55
N GLN A 224 -12.93 -23.22 -12.22
CA GLN A 224 -11.49 -23.47 -12.14
C GLN A 224 -10.91 -22.83 -10.86
N SER A 225 -9.58 -22.74 -10.77
CA SER A 225 -8.89 -22.32 -9.56
C SER A 225 -8.96 -20.79 -9.35
N SER A 226 -8.95 -20.40 -8.08
CA SER A 226 -8.90 -19.01 -7.63
C SER A 226 -7.87 -18.87 -6.53
N LEU A 227 -7.07 -17.80 -6.59
CA LEU A 227 -5.85 -17.62 -5.81
C LEU A 227 -5.68 -16.16 -5.35
N GLU A 228 -4.76 -15.96 -4.41
CA GLU A 228 -4.19 -14.63 -4.04
C GLU A 228 -5.24 -13.59 -3.63
N PRO A 229 -6.08 -13.88 -2.62
CA PRO A 229 -7.05 -12.91 -2.15
C PRO A 229 -6.38 -11.75 -1.42
N ARG A 230 -6.85 -10.52 -1.68
CA ARG A 230 -6.58 -9.33 -0.85
C ARG A 230 -7.88 -8.59 -0.55
N LEU A 231 -7.99 -8.06 0.67
CA LEU A 231 -9.19 -7.39 1.20
C LEU A 231 -9.07 -5.86 1.14
N SER A 232 -10.20 -5.18 0.87
CA SER A 232 -10.34 -3.76 1.25
C SER A 232 -10.33 -3.61 2.78
N ALA A 233 -10.14 -2.39 3.26
CA ALA A 233 -10.00 -2.11 4.70
C ALA A 233 -11.20 -2.57 5.54
N ASP A 234 -12.41 -2.47 4.98
CA ASP A 234 -13.66 -2.93 5.59
C ASP A 234 -14.01 -4.40 5.28
N GLY A 235 -13.17 -5.09 4.48
CA GLY A 235 -13.38 -6.44 4.00
C GLY A 235 -14.60 -6.61 3.06
N ARG A 236 -15.19 -5.53 2.56
CA ARG A 236 -16.32 -5.58 1.63
C ARG A 236 -15.88 -6.03 0.25
N PHE A 237 -14.76 -5.54 -0.24
CA PHE A 237 -14.24 -5.91 -1.55
C PHE A 237 -13.10 -6.92 -1.39
N VAL A 238 -13.13 -7.97 -2.21
CA VAL A 238 -12.04 -8.94 -2.31
C VAL A 238 -11.54 -8.95 -3.74
N VAL A 239 -10.25 -8.71 -3.93
CA VAL A 239 -9.58 -8.97 -5.22
C VAL A 239 -8.92 -10.33 -5.18
N PHE A 240 -8.95 -11.05 -6.30
CA PHE A 240 -8.37 -12.38 -6.42
C PHE A 240 -8.06 -12.69 -7.89
N SER A 241 -7.14 -13.61 -8.11
CA SER A 241 -6.78 -14.12 -9.44
C SER A 241 -7.57 -15.40 -9.73
N SER A 242 -8.07 -15.61 -10.96
CA SER A 242 -8.75 -16.86 -11.33
C SER A 242 -8.70 -17.15 -12.83
N ASP A 243 -8.66 -18.43 -13.19
CA ASP A 243 -8.81 -18.99 -14.54
C ASP A 243 -10.22 -19.54 -14.80
N SER A 244 -11.20 -19.11 -13.99
CA SER A 244 -12.60 -19.52 -14.13
C SER A 244 -13.29 -18.76 -15.25
N SER A 245 -13.96 -19.49 -16.15
CA SER A 245 -14.68 -18.93 -17.30
C SER A 245 -16.16 -18.65 -17.04
N ASN A 246 -16.65 -18.90 -15.82
CA ASN A 246 -18.07 -18.84 -15.47
C ASN A 246 -18.46 -17.71 -14.50
N PHE A 247 -17.64 -16.65 -14.40
CA PHE A 247 -17.97 -15.45 -13.59
C PHE A 247 -18.84 -14.42 -14.30
N GLY A 248 -19.30 -14.71 -15.52
CA GLY A 248 -20.12 -13.79 -16.31
C GLY A 248 -19.34 -12.98 -17.36
N PHE A 249 -18.07 -13.34 -17.57
CA PHE A 249 -17.19 -12.82 -18.62
C PHE A 249 -16.76 -14.00 -19.50
N THR A 250 -16.53 -13.75 -20.79
CA THR A 250 -15.92 -14.78 -21.65
C THR A 250 -14.42 -14.72 -21.42
N ASP A 251 -13.85 -15.78 -20.87
CA ASP A 251 -12.41 -16.00 -20.81
C ASP A 251 -11.98 -16.88 -22.01
N PRO A 252 -11.31 -16.30 -23.02
CA PRO A 252 -10.90 -17.02 -24.21
C PRO A 252 -9.50 -17.63 -24.09
N ASN A 253 -8.75 -17.33 -23.03
CA ASN A 253 -7.33 -17.67 -22.92
C ASN A 253 -7.04 -18.73 -21.83
N ALA A 254 -7.99 -18.98 -20.93
CA ALA A 254 -7.87 -19.96 -19.83
C ALA A 254 -6.63 -19.72 -18.95
N THR A 255 -6.28 -18.45 -18.73
CA THR A 255 -5.18 -18.02 -17.85
C THR A 255 -5.73 -17.22 -16.67
N LEU A 256 -4.88 -16.97 -15.65
CA LEU A 256 -5.31 -16.19 -14.50
C LEU A 256 -5.60 -14.74 -14.91
N ASP A 257 -6.80 -14.31 -14.57
CA ASP A 257 -7.28 -12.93 -14.63
C ASP A 257 -7.55 -12.40 -13.23
N VAL A 258 -7.47 -11.08 -13.05
CA VAL A 258 -7.78 -10.45 -11.76
C VAL A 258 -9.24 -10.03 -11.72
N TYR A 259 -9.93 -10.43 -10.67
CA TYR A 259 -11.33 -10.11 -10.40
C TYR A 259 -11.47 -9.35 -9.10
N ARG A 260 -12.54 -8.55 -8.99
CA ARG A 260 -12.99 -7.94 -7.74
C ARG A 260 -14.42 -8.39 -7.43
N LYS A 261 -14.63 -8.97 -6.25
CA LYS A 261 -15.93 -9.35 -5.69
C LYS A 261 -16.41 -8.30 -4.69
N ASP A 262 -17.64 -7.83 -4.83
CA ASP A 262 -18.34 -7.08 -3.78
C ASP A 262 -19.10 -8.07 -2.88
N MET A 263 -18.65 -8.24 -1.63
CA MET A 263 -19.25 -9.18 -0.68
C MET A 263 -20.59 -8.71 -0.11
N LEU A 264 -20.99 -7.47 -0.37
CA LEU A 264 -22.33 -6.97 -0.01
C LEU A 264 -23.36 -7.28 -1.09
N THR A 265 -23.02 -7.06 -2.37
CA THR A 265 -23.96 -7.19 -3.50
C THR A 265 -23.81 -8.50 -4.27
N GLY A 266 -22.70 -9.21 -4.08
CA GLY A 266 -22.32 -10.38 -4.87
C GLY A 266 -21.74 -10.04 -6.25
N GLN A 267 -21.71 -8.77 -6.67
CA GLN A 267 -21.21 -8.42 -8.00
C GLN A 267 -19.74 -8.80 -8.20
N VAL A 268 -19.40 -9.25 -9.41
CA VAL A 268 -18.03 -9.56 -9.86
C VAL A 268 -17.66 -8.61 -10.98
N ALA A 269 -16.47 -8.04 -10.92
CA ALA A 269 -15.91 -7.21 -11.98
C ALA A 269 -14.54 -7.73 -12.41
N LEU A 270 -14.30 -7.81 -13.73
CA LEU A 270 -12.99 -8.12 -14.30
C LEU A 270 -12.09 -6.87 -14.22
N VAL A 271 -10.97 -6.99 -13.50
CA VAL A 271 -9.98 -5.92 -13.30
C VAL A 271 -9.02 -5.83 -14.50
N THR A 272 -8.59 -6.98 -15.03
CA THR A 272 -7.71 -7.13 -16.21
C THR A 272 -8.44 -6.96 -17.54
N LEU A 273 -9.51 -6.16 -17.56
CA LEU A 273 -10.33 -5.93 -18.75
C LEU A 273 -9.54 -5.16 -19.84
N ASP A 274 -9.22 -5.80 -20.96
CA ASP A 274 -8.57 -5.13 -22.09
C ASP A 274 -9.48 -4.08 -22.78
N PHE A 275 -8.99 -2.85 -22.91
CA PHE A 275 -9.68 -1.75 -23.61
C PHE A 275 -9.27 -1.60 -25.08
N ALA A 276 -8.19 -2.24 -25.53
CA ALA A 276 -7.60 -2.04 -26.85
C ALA A 276 -8.48 -2.55 -28.02
N THR A 277 -9.43 -3.45 -27.75
CA THR A 277 -10.33 -4.02 -28.76
C THR A 277 -11.68 -3.29 -28.92
N GLY A 278 -11.78 -2.03 -28.50
CA GLY A 278 -13.00 -1.24 -28.70
C GLY A 278 -14.17 -1.65 -27.81
N GLY A 279 -13.88 -2.17 -26.61
CA GLY A 279 -14.90 -2.46 -25.60
C GLY A 279 -15.65 -3.78 -25.79
N ALA A 280 -15.10 -4.75 -26.54
CA ALA A 280 -15.53 -6.14 -26.37
C ALA A 280 -15.02 -6.64 -24.99
N PRO A 281 -15.89 -6.94 -24.03
CA PRO A 281 -15.54 -7.02 -22.60
C PRO A 281 -14.80 -8.32 -22.19
N ASN A 282 -14.05 -8.95 -23.09
CA ASN A 282 -13.87 -10.40 -23.08
C ASN A 282 -12.46 -10.89 -23.43
N LEU A 283 -11.42 -10.06 -23.34
CA LEU A 283 -10.05 -10.57 -23.40
C LEU A 283 -9.38 -10.26 -22.07
N GLY A 284 -9.31 -11.28 -21.21
CA GLY A 284 -8.38 -11.27 -20.10
C GLY A 284 -6.96 -11.08 -20.60
N ALA A 285 -6.16 -10.30 -19.89
CA ALA A 285 -4.72 -10.26 -20.12
C ALA A 285 -4.06 -11.07 -19.02
N PHE A 286 -3.09 -11.89 -19.43
CA PHE A 286 -2.27 -12.73 -18.57
C PHE A 286 -1.81 -11.98 -17.31
N ALA A 287 -2.35 -12.31 -16.14
CA ALA A 287 -1.81 -11.88 -14.86
C ALA A 287 -1.13 -13.08 -14.19
N GLN A 288 0.19 -13.09 -14.07
CA GLN A 288 0.87 -14.00 -13.12
C GLN A 288 2.24 -13.45 -12.70
N SER A 289 2.37 -13.07 -11.42
CA SER A 289 3.38 -13.57 -10.47
C SER A 289 3.37 -12.80 -9.13
N GLY A 290 2.58 -11.74 -9.00
CA GLY A 290 2.35 -11.02 -7.73
C GLY A 290 0.86 -10.96 -7.35
N ALA A 291 0.57 -10.99 -6.05
CA ALA A 291 -0.80 -10.83 -5.55
C ALA A 291 -1.35 -9.45 -5.93
N PRO A 292 -2.57 -9.34 -6.50
CA PRO A 292 -3.16 -8.04 -6.81
C PRO A 292 -3.38 -7.24 -5.53
N ALA A 293 -3.08 -5.95 -5.53
CA ALA A 293 -3.30 -5.08 -4.38
C ALA A 293 -4.59 -4.26 -4.55
N ILE A 294 -5.23 -3.87 -3.45
CA ILE A 294 -6.50 -3.11 -3.45
C ILE A 294 -6.45 -1.94 -2.46
N SER A 295 -7.00 -0.78 -2.83
CA SER A 295 -7.13 0.36 -1.93
C SER A 295 -8.13 0.09 -0.80
N ALA A 296 -8.05 0.87 0.28
CA ALA A 296 -8.89 0.71 1.46
C ALA A 296 -10.39 0.80 1.16
N ASP A 297 -10.78 1.63 0.19
CA ASP A 297 -12.16 1.80 -0.30
C ASP A 297 -12.56 0.80 -1.41
N GLY A 298 -11.62 -0.03 -1.86
CA GLY A 298 -11.80 -0.97 -2.96
C GLY A 298 -11.95 -0.36 -4.34
N ARG A 299 -11.64 0.93 -4.52
CA ARG A 299 -11.73 1.64 -5.81
C ARG A 299 -10.56 1.34 -6.72
N PHE A 300 -9.34 1.30 -6.20
CA PHE A 300 -8.13 1.12 -7.00
C PHE A 300 -7.60 -0.30 -6.81
N VAL A 301 -7.26 -0.96 -7.92
CA VAL A 301 -6.67 -2.30 -7.92
C VAL A 301 -5.40 -2.29 -8.74
N ALA A 302 -4.27 -2.63 -8.13
CA ALA A 302 -2.99 -2.74 -8.80
C ALA A 302 -2.74 -4.22 -9.18
N PHE A 303 -2.30 -4.47 -10.41
CA PHE A 303 -1.99 -5.81 -10.90
C PHE A 303 -0.80 -5.81 -11.86
N ASN A 304 -0.22 -6.98 -12.11
CA ASN A 304 0.80 -7.18 -13.13
C ASN A 304 0.22 -7.81 -14.41
N THR A 305 0.80 -7.50 -15.56
CA THR A 305 0.47 -8.10 -16.85
C THR A 305 1.69 -8.84 -17.42
N LEU A 306 1.51 -9.95 -18.13
CA LEU A 306 2.61 -10.66 -18.81
C LEU A 306 2.74 -10.31 -20.29
N VAL A 307 1.78 -9.57 -20.82
CA VAL A 307 1.75 -9.14 -22.22
C VAL A 307 1.49 -7.65 -22.31
N PRO A 308 1.82 -7.05 -23.46
CA PRO A 308 1.40 -5.69 -23.77
C PRO A 308 -0.10 -5.51 -23.53
N PHE A 309 -0.45 -4.58 -22.64
CA PHE A 309 -1.83 -4.35 -22.19
C PHE A 309 -2.40 -2.99 -22.63
N ALA A 310 -1.58 -2.15 -23.25
CA ALA A 310 -1.98 -0.86 -23.81
C ALA A 310 -1.29 -0.60 -25.16
N PRO A 311 -1.82 0.29 -26.02
CA PRO A 311 -1.21 0.61 -27.31
C PRO A 311 0.24 1.14 -27.24
N ASN A 312 0.64 1.71 -26.09
CA ASN A 312 2.00 2.22 -25.83
C ASN A 312 2.83 1.25 -24.97
N ASP A 313 2.36 0.02 -24.80
CA ASP A 313 3.05 -1.01 -24.04
C ASP A 313 4.02 -1.76 -24.97
N ALA A 314 5.31 -1.49 -24.80
CA ALA A 314 6.40 -2.03 -25.61
C ALA A 314 7.10 -3.22 -24.95
N THR A 315 6.70 -3.60 -23.73
CA THR A 315 7.35 -4.63 -22.91
C THR A 315 6.36 -5.71 -22.49
N ALA A 316 6.90 -6.82 -22.02
CA ALA A 316 6.14 -7.85 -21.31
C ALA A 316 6.45 -7.71 -19.81
N GLY A 317 5.47 -7.95 -18.93
CA GLY A 317 5.70 -7.92 -17.49
C GLY A 317 5.54 -6.53 -16.89
N ASP A 318 4.37 -5.89 -16.98
CA ASP A 318 4.15 -4.50 -16.56
C ASP A 318 3.19 -4.34 -15.39
N VAL A 319 3.30 -3.22 -14.69
CA VAL A 319 2.55 -2.89 -13.48
C VAL A 319 1.48 -1.88 -13.87
N TYR A 320 0.21 -2.21 -13.61
CA TYR A 320 -0.93 -1.35 -13.92
C TYR A 320 -1.80 -1.11 -12.68
N LEU A 321 -2.51 0.01 -12.68
CA LEU A 321 -3.57 0.32 -11.74
C LEU A 321 -4.89 0.49 -12.47
N ARG A 322 -5.94 -0.20 -12.01
CA ARG A 322 -7.32 -0.03 -12.45
C ARG A 322 -8.07 0.87 -11.48
N ASP A 323 -8.68 1.93 -11.99
CA ASP A 323 -9.75 2.65 -11.29
C ASP A 323 -11.09 1.99 -11.60
N MET A 324 -11.68 1.33 -10.60
CA MET A 324 -12.93 0.59 -10.73
C MET A 324 -14.16 1.50 -10.92
N VAL A 325 -14.05 2.79 -10.60
CA VAL A 325 -15.14 3.77 -10.75
C VAL A 325 -15.01 4.50 -12.09
N ALA A 326 -13.81 5.00 -12.42
CA ALA A 326 -13.57 5.67 -13.69
C ALA A 326 -13.50 4.69 -14.88
N ASN A 327 -13.29 3.40 -14.58
CA ASN A 327 -13.15 2.34 -15.58
C ASN A 327 -11.95 2.59 -16.51
N THR A 328 -10.80 2.91 -15.92
CA THR A 328 -9.56 3.26 -16.64
C THR A 328 -8.37 2.50 -16.09
N HIS A 329 -7.39 2.21 -16.94
CA HIS A 329 -6.07 1.71 -16.53
C HIS A 329 -5.00 2.79 -16.60
N THR A 330 -4.09 2.78 -15.64
CA THR A 330 -2.90 3.63 -15.61
C THR A 330 -1.67 2.74 -15.55
N LEU A 331 -0.72 2.92 -16.47
CA LEU A 331 0.58 2.27 -16.44
C LEU A 331 1.43 2.85 -15.31
N ILE A 332 1.93 1.98 -14.43
CA ILE A 332 2.73 2.33 -13.25
C ILE A 332 4.22 2.17 -13.55
N SER A 333 4.62 1.06 -14.17
CA SER A 333 5.99 0.79 -14.64
C SER A 333 6.30 1.60 -15.91
N VAL A 334 6.19 2.93 -15.81
CA VAL A 334 6.45 3.86 -16.90
C VAL A 334 7.79 4.56 -16.70
N GLY A 335 8.69 4.40 -17.67
CA GLY A 335 9.99 5.07 -17.69
C GLY A 335 9.87 6.57 -17.93
N MET A 336 10.96 7.31 -17.71
CA MET A 336 11.03 8.76 -17.94
C MET A 336 10.69 9.17 -19.39
N GLY A 337 10.83 8.25 -20.36
CA GLY A 337 10.44 8.45 -21.75
C GLY A 337 8.95 8.25 -22.06
N GLY A 338 8.12 7.91 -21.05
CA GLY A 338 6.68 7.68 -21.22
C GLY A 338 6.31 6.31 -21.81
N VAL A 339 7.26 5.37 -21.86
CA VAL A 339 7.06 4.00 -22.38
C VAL A 339 7.13 3.02 -21.21
N SER A 340 6.46 1.88 -21.33
CA SER A 340 6.59 0.78 -20.38
C SER A 340 8.02 0.25 -20.29
N VAL A 341 8.41 -0.17 -19.08
CA VAL A 341 9.78 -0.61 -18.78
C VAL A 341 9.85 -1.93 -18.02
N GLY A 342 8.70 -2.60 -17.85
CA GLY A 342 8.58 -3.81 -17.06
C GLY A 342 8.74 -3.59 -15.55
N GLY A 343 8.16 -4.48 -14.76
CA GLY A 343 8.28 -4.49 -13.32
C GLY A 343 7.47 -5.59 -12.64
N GLY A 344 7.77 -5.84 -11.36
CA GLY A 344 7.01 -6.69 -10.47
C GLY A 344 6.18 -5.86 -9.51
N MET A 345 4.90 -6.20 -9.36
CA MET A 345 4.02 -5.53 -8.41
C MET A 345 4.48 -5.79 -6.96
N GLY A 346 4.49 -4.73 -6.13
CA GLY A 346 4.55 -4.85 -4.68
C GLY A 346 3.15 -4.67 -4.07
N ASP A 347 2.75 -3.42 -3.87
CA ASP A 347 1.53 -3.07 -3.12
C ASP A 347 1.06 -1.64 -3.43
N LEU A 348 -0.08 -1.22 -2.87
CA LEU A 348 -0.60 0.14 -3.06
C LEU A 348 -1.12 0.76 -1.75
N SER A 349 -0.93 2.08 -1.58
CA SER A 349 -1.38 2.80 -0.38
C SER A 349 -2.91 2.83 -0.27
N ALA A 350 -3.44 2.97 0.95
CA ALA A 350 -4.89 2.89 1.22
C ALA A 350 -5.75 3.84 0.38
N ASP A 351 -5.20 4.98 -0.03
CA ASP A 351 -5.87 5.97 -0.88
C ASP A 351 -5.72 5.72 -2.40
N GLY A 352 -4.94 4.72 -2.80
CA GLY A 352 -4.59 4.43 -4.18
C GLY A 352 -3.52 5.33 -4.78
N ARG A 353 -2.90 6.23 -4.02
CA ARG A 353 -1.97 7.26 -4.54
C ARG A 353 -0.60 6.71 -4.89
N HIS A 354 -0.04 5.91 -3.99
CA HIS A 354 1.32 5.39 -4.08
C HIS A 354 1.25 3.91 -4.45
N VAL A 355 1.94 3.53 -5.53
CA VAL A 355 2.12 2.12 -5.91
C VAL A 355 3.59 1.79 -5.78
N VAL A 356 3.91 0.80 -4.94
CA VAL A 356 5.28 0.29 -4.79
C VAL A 356 5.47 -0.90 -5.71
N PHE A 357 6.58 -0.92 -6.44
CA PHE A 357 6.90 -1.96 -7.41
C PHE A 357 8.41 -2.11 -7.56
N SER A 358 8.84 -3.20 -8.18
CA SER A 358 10.26 -3.44 -8.50
C SER A 358 10.50 -3.45 -9.99
N SER A 359 11.69 -3.03 -10.41
CA SER A 359 12.09 -3.12 -11.82
C SER A 359 13.61 -3.18 -11.93
N GLY A 360 14.12 -3.90 -12.93
CA GLY A 360 15.54 -3.87 -13.31
C GLY A 360 15.87 -2.79 -14.34
N SER A 361 14.92 -1.89 -14.65
CA SER A 361 15.10 -0.87 -15.67
C SER A 361 15.70 0.41 -15.10
N SER A 362 16.85 0.80 -15.64
CA SER A 362 17.49 2.10 -15.38
C SER A 362 16.75 3.30 -15.95
N ALA A 363 15.65 3.08 -16.68
CA ALA A 363 14.87 4.14 -17.33
C ALA A 363 13.83 4.79 -16.41
N LEU A 364 13.65 4.30 -15.17
CA LEU A 364 12.64 4.82 -14.22
C LEU A 364 13.06 6.12 -13.53
N VAL A 365 14.34 6.26 -13.18
CA VAL A 365 14.88 7.45 -12.52
C VAL A 365 16.29 7.77 -13.06
N PRO A 366 16.75 9.03 -12.96
CA PRO A 366 18.15 9.34 -13.22
C PRO A 366 19.05 8.66 -12.19
N ASN A 367 20.24 8.24 -12.63
CA ASN A 367 21.29 7.63 -11.79
C ASN A 367 20.94 6.26 -11.22
N ASP A 368 20.20 5.45 -11.99
CA ASP A 368 20.05 4.03 -11.70
C ASP A 368 21.00 3.21 -12.57
N ASN A 369 22.19 2.91 -12.04
CA ASN A 369 23.33 2.43 -12.84
C ASN A 369 23.90 1.08 -12.37
N ASN A 370 23.23 0.39 -11.45
CA ASN A 370 23.74 -0.83 -10.82
C ASN A 370 23.46 -2.11 -11.64
N GLY A 371 22.51 -2.08 -12.57
CA GLY A 371 22.08 -3.24 -13.34
C GLY A 371 21.33 -4.30 -12.52
N PHE A 372 20.88 -3.98 -11.31
CA PHE A 372 20.06 -4.84 -10.47
C PHE A 372 18.60 -4.40 -10.46
N ALA A 373 17.73 -5.23 -9.88
CA ALA A 373 16.36 -4.82 -9.64
C ALA A 373 16.29 -3.91 -8.41
N ASP A 374 15.59 -2.79 -8.54
CA ASP A 374 15.40 -1.78 -7.51
C ASP A 374 13.92 -1.64 -7.15
N VAL A 375 13.66 -1.06 -5.98
CA VAL A 375 12.31 -0.74 -5.49
C VAL A 375 11.97 0.70 -5.79
N PHE A 376 10.80 0.91 -6.37
CA PHE A 376 10.30 2.20 -6.78
C PHE A 376 8.92 2.45 -6.19
N VAL A 377 8.60 3.72 -5.92
CA VAL A 377 7.25 4.18 -5.62
C VAL A 377 6.81 5.14 -6.71
N ARG A 378 5.67 4.84 -7.34
CA ARG A 378 4.96 5.74 -8.25
C ARG A 378 3.94 6.55 -7.46
N ASP A 379 4.07 7.87 -7.45
CA ASP A 379 3.07 8.81 -6.95
C ASP A 379 2.18 9.26 -8.13
N LEU A 380 0.91 8.86 -8.10
CA LEU A 380 -0.01 9.01 -9.23
C LEU A 380 -0.42 10.45 -9.54
N PRO A 381 -0.92 11.26 -8.57
CA PRO A 381 -1.23 12.67 -8.84
C PRO A 381 -0.03 13.50 -9.30
N LEU A 382 1.19 13.11 -8.89
CA LEU A 382 2.43 13.77 -9.31
C LEU A 382 3.05 13.20 -10.58
N ALA A 383 2.57 12.05 -11.08
CA ALA A 383 3.19 11.30 -12.16
C ALA A 383 4.71 11.12 -11.97
N ARG A 384 5.14 10.91 -10.72
CA ARG A 384 6.56 10.86 -10.32
C ARG A 384 6.92 9.48 -9.81
N THR A 385 8.09 8.99 -10.22
CA THR A 385 8.68 7.75 -9.70
C THR A 385 9.90 8.09 -8.84
N THR A 386 9.98 7.52 -7.63
CA THR A 386 11.14 7.64 -6.74
C THR A 386 11.74 6.25 -6.50
N ARG A 387 13.08 6.14 -6.52
CA ARG A 387 13.79 4.91 -6.13
C ARG A 387 13.96 4.90 -4.61
N GLU A 388 13.59 3.81 -3.98
CA GLU A 388 13.55 3.64 -2.52
C GLU A 388 14.65 2.72 -1.99
N SER A 389 15.20 1.85 -2.84
CA SER A 389 16.37 1.00 -2.59
C SER A 389 17.69 1.77 -2.73
N VAL A 390 17.88 2.78 -1.87
CA VAL A 390 19.10 3.60 -1.87
C VAL A 390 20.07 3.09 -0.81
N SER A 391 21.36 2.99 -1.15
CA SER A 391 22.40 2.60 -0.19
C SER A 391 22.50 3.61 0.96
N TYR A 392 23.11 3.20 2.08
CA TYR A 392 23.32 4.07 3.24
C TYR A 392 24.14 5.33 2.93
N ALA A 393 24.86 5.37 1.80
CA ALA A 393 25.62 6.52 1.31
C ALA A 393 24.84 7.42 0.32
N GLY A 394 23.58 7.09 0.00
CA GLY A 394 22.77 7.84 -0.95
C GLY A 394 22.94 7.44 -2.42
N GLY A 395 23.69 6.36 -2.71
CA GLY A 395 23.94 5.84 -4.05
C GLY A 395 23.17 4.54 -4.35
N ASP A 396 23.63 3.80 -5.35
CA ASP A 396 22.97 2.57 -5.78
C ASP A 396 23.10 1.42 -4.75
N ALA A 397 22.05 0.60 -4.69
CA ALA A 397 22.13 -0.70 -4.02
C ALA A 397 23.07 -1.65 -4.78
N ASN A 398 23.77 -2.53 -4.08
CA ASN A 398 24.78 -3.43 -4.65
C ASN A 398 24.28 -4.84 -4.99
N GLY A 399 22.96 -5.04 -5.05
CA GLY A 399 22.31 -6.32 -5.32
C GLY A 399 20.80 -6.16 -5.59
N HIS A 400 20.08 -7.27 -5.66
CA HIS A 400 18.64 -7.24 -5.94
C HIS A 400 17.81 -6.78 -4.73
N VAL A 401 16.83 -5.92 -5.00
CA VAL A 401 15.84 -5.45 -4.02
C VAL A 401 14.44 -5.61 -4.58
N SER A 402 13.54 -6.15 -3.78
CA SER A 402 12.17 -6.43 -4.18
C SER A 402 11.16 -5.76 -3.24
N ALA A 403 10.14 -5.16 -3.83
CA ALA A 403 9.04 -4.49 -3.15
C ALA A 403 8.10 -5.52 -2.53
N LEU A 404 7.63 -5.25 -1.31
CA LEU A 404 6.71 -6.14 -0.61
C LEU A 404 5.39 -5.45 -0.26
N SER A 405 5.44 -4.41 0.57
CA SER A 405 4.23 -3.76 1.10
C SER A 405 4.47 -2.29 1.41
N ILE A 406 3.40 -1.49 1.39
CA ILE A 406 3.43 -0.07 1.71
C ILE A 406 2.29 0.30 2.68
N SER A 407 2.61 1.12 3.68
CA SER A 407 1.63 1.62 4.66
C SER A 407 0.51 2.43 4.02
N ALA A 408 -0.61 2.61 4.73
CA ALA A 408 -1.79 3.31 4.22
C ALA A 408 -1.50 4.74 3.74
N SER A 409 -0.53 5.42 4.36
CA SER A 409 -0.09 6.77 3.99
C SER A 409 0.81 6.80 2.74
N GLY A 410 1.42 5.68 2.36
CA GLY A 410 2.49 5.65 1.36
C GLY A 410 3.86 6.09 1.88
N ARG A 411 4.00 6.40 3.18
CA ARG A 411 5.24 6.94 3.75
C ARG A 411 6.27 5.87 4.07
N ARG A 412 5.82 4.75 4.63
CA ARG A 412 6.68 3.62 4.99
C ARG A 412 6.38 2.43 4.10
N LEU A 413 7.42 1.72 3.70
CA LEU A 413 7.33 0.49 2.92
C LEU A 413 8.34 -0.54 3.43
N VAL A 414 8.07 -1.80 3.09
CA VAL A 414 8.94 -2.94 3.39
C VAL A 414 9.44 -3.53 2.09
N MET A 415 10.72 -3.91 2.10
CA MET A 415 11.43 -4.49 0.97
C MET A 415 12.29 -5.64 1.50
N TYR A 416 12.51 -6.66 0.67
CA TYR A 416 13.57 -7.62 0.96
C TYR A 416 14.74 -7.37 0.02
N SER A 417 15.94 -7.70 0.49
CA SER A 417 17.14 -7.39 -0.23
C SER A 417 18.21 -8.46 -0.14
N GLN A 418 19.00 -8.47 -1.20
CA GLN A 418 20.27 -9.14 -1.34
C GLN A 418 21.38 -8.06 -1.34
N CYS A 419 21.31 -7.05 -0.48
CA CYS A 419 22.21 -5.90 -0.59
C CYS A 419 22.87 -5.59 0.74
N THR A 420 24.16 -5.88 0.83
CA THR A 420 24.98 -5.56 2.00
C THR A 420 25.21 -4.06 2.23
N ASN A 421 24.68 -3.19 1.35
CA ASN A 421 24.89 -1.75 1.41
C ASN A 421 23.62 -0.89 1.60
N LEU A 422 22.45 -1.48 1.87
CA LEU A 422 21.27 -0.69 2.26
C LEU A 422 21.41 -0.09 3.66
N VAL A 423 22.07 -0.82 4.56
CA VAL A 423 22.49 -0.35 5.89
C VAL A 423 23.94 -0.76 6.14
N ALA A 424 24.66 -0.04 7.01
CA ALA A 424 26.11 -0.25 7.18
C ALA A 424 26.48 -1.58 7.88
N LEU A 425 25.52 -2.29 8.45
CA LEU A 425 25.71 -3.50 9.25
C LEU A 425 25.01 -4.73 8.68
N ASP A 426 24.60 -4.70 7.42
CA ASP A 426 24.12 -5.89 6.75
C ASP A 426 25.31 -6.76 6.32
N ASN A 427 25.85 -7.52 7.28
CA ASN A 427 27.11 -8.26 7.16
C ASN A 427 26.98 -9.73 7.57
N ASN A 428 25.77 -10.22 7.87
CA ASN A 428 25.55 -11.62 8.26
C ASN A 428 25.90 -12.60 7.12
N GLY A 429 25.89 -12.14 5.86
CA GLY A 429 26.08 -12.99 4.70
C GLY A 429 24.98 -14.05 4.57
N ILE A 430 23.83 -13.83 5.22
CA ILE A 430 22.62 -14.63 5.12
C ILE A 430 21.74 -13.92 4.09
N TRP A 431 21.13 -14.67 3.17
CA TRP A 431 20.43 -14.06 2.03
C TRP A 431 19.06 -14.72 1.85
N PRO A 432 17.97 -13.94 1.65
CA PRO A 432 17.83 -12.46 1.72
C PRO A 432 17.44 -11.91 3.12
N ASP A 433 17.54 -10.58 3.30
CA ASP A 433 17.16 -9.87 4.53
C ASP A 433 15.97 -8.90 4.34
N LEU A 434 15.30 -8.51 5.44
CA LEU A 434 14.10 -7.66 5.43
C LEU A 434 14.36 -6.24 5.92
N PHE A 435 13.92 -5.24 5.17
CA PHE A 435 14.13 -3.83 5.49
C PHE A 435 12.82 -3.04 5.51
N ALA A 436 12.69 -2.12 6.45
CA ALA A 436 11.70 -1.05 6.42
C ALA A 436 12.37 0.26 5.96
N ARG A 437 11.63 1.02 5.15
CA ARG A 437 12.07 2.30 4.58
C ARG A 437 11.02 3.36 4.87
N ASP A 438 11.41 4.44 5.53
CA ASP A 438 10.60 5.66 5.72
C ASP A 438 11.09 6.71 4.73
N ARG A 439 10.18 7.14 3.86
CA ARG A 439 10.41 8.12 2.80
C ARG A 439 10.49 9.56 3.32
N GLY A 440 10.39 9.75 4.63
CA GLY A 440 10.26 11.05 5.27
C GLY A 440 8.90 11.70 4.97
N PRO A 441 8.60 12.84 5.60
CA PRO A 441 7.55 13.72 5.09
C PRO A 441 7.93 14.24 3.70
N SER A 442 6.96 14.61 2.85
CA SER A 442 7.23 15.25 1.55
C SER A 442 8.05 16.55 1.78
N ALA A 443 9.37 16.47 1.63
CA ALA A 443 10.31 17.46 2.18
C ALA A 443 10.30 18.79 1.42
N THR A 444 9.88 18.77 0.16
CA THR A 444 9.78 19.94 -0.71
C THR A 444 8.33 20.08 -1.15
N PRO A 445 7.69 21.25 -1.02
CA PRO A 445 6.36 21.46 -1.58
C PRO A 445 6.33 21.11 -3.08
N GLN A 446 5.25 20.52 -3.57
CA GLN A 446 5.11 20.09 -4.96
C GLN A 446 3.74 20.47 -5.52
N VAL A 447 3.72 20.89 -6.78
CA VAL A 447 2.48 21.09 -7.53
C VAL A 447 2.07 19.75 -8.17
N TYR A 448 0.79 19.43 -8.10
CA TYR A 448 0.19 18.20 -8.60
C TYR A 448 -1.20 18.48 -9.17
N CYS A 449 -1.85 17.45 -9.73
CA CYS A 449 -3.18 17.55 -10.34
C CYS A 449 -3.18 18.32 -11.67
N VAL A 450 -4.37 18.44 -12.28
CA VAL A 450 -4.57 19.14 -13.55
C VAL A 450 -5.49 20.33 -13.32
N ALA A 451 -5.02 21.52 -13.69
CA ALA A 451 -5.79 22.75 -13.66
C ALA A 451 -6.95 22.74 -14.67
N GLN A 452 -8.06 23.37 -14.33
CA GLN A 452 -9.19 23.56 -15.23
C GLN A 452 -8.88 24.74 -16.17
N GLN A 453 -9.06 24.55 -17.48
CA GLN A 453 -9.02 25.68 -18.43
C GLN A 453 -10.23 26.61 -18.19
N ASN A 454 -9.98 27.92 -18.10
CA ASN A 454 -11.01 28.93 -17.88
C ASN A 454 -11.75 29.30 -19.17
N SER A 455 -12.80 30.14 -19.06
CA SER A 455 -13.64 30.56 -20.20
C SER A 455 -12.90 31.33 -21.29
N LEU A 456 -11.71 31.85 -21.02
CA LEU A 456 -10.85 32.55 -21.99
C LEU A 456 -9.75 31.66 -22.56
N GLY A 457 -9.71 30.38 -22.18
CA GLY A 457 -8.72 29.42 -22.66
C GLY A 457 -7.40 29.41 -21.89
N CYS A 458 -7.29 30.11 -20.76
CA CYS A 458 -6.07 30.07 -19.94
C CYS A 458 -6.15 28.96 -18.89
N THR A 459 -5.00 28.53 -18.39
CA THR A 459 -4.89 27.43 -17.44
C THR A 459 -4.27 27.93 -16.14
N PRO A 460 -5.09 28.23 -15.11
CA PRO A 460 -4.57 28.80 -13.88
C PRO A 460 -3.65 27.85 -13.13
N ALA A 461 -2.49 28.38 -12.73
CA ALA A 461 -1.42 27.60 -12.12
C ALA A 461 -1.11 28.10 -10.71
N ILE A 462 -1.13 27.20 -9.75
CA ILE A 462 -0.67 27.39 -8.37
C ILE A 462 0.85 27.28 -8.34
N ALA A 463 1.49 28.11 -7.54
CA ALA A 463 2.91 28.06 -7.29
C ALA A 463 3.20 28.42 -5.83
N PHE A 464 4.45 28.24 -5.43
CA PHE A 464 4.88 28.55 -4.07
C PHE A 464 6.29 29.12 -4.03
N ALA A 465 6.60 29.83 -2.95
CA ALA A 465 7.94 30.30 -2.64
C ALA A 465 8.17 30.24 -1.12
N GLY A 466 9.38 29.83 -0.72
CA GLY A 466 9.74 29.63 0.69
C GLY A 466 9.49 28.21 1.19
N VAL A 467 9.51 28.04 2.51
CA VAL A 467 9.34 26.75 3.20
C VAL A 467 8.15 26.85 4.16
N PRO A 468 7.13 25.98 4.07
CA PRO A 468 6.05 25.93 5.02
C PRO A 468 6.59 25.54 6.39
N SER A 469 6.29 26.31 7.42
CA SER A 469 6.86 26.07 8.75
C SER A 469 5.93 26.53 9.86
N ALA A 470 5.98 25.80 10.98
CA ALA A 470 5.24 26.11 12.19
C ALA A 470 5.86 27.27 12.98
N THR A 471 7.18 27.49 12.89
CA THR A 471 7.90 28.49 13.70
C THR A 471 8.71 29.50 12.91
N ASN A 472 8.96 29.28 11.61
CA ASN A 472 9.72 30.20 10.79
C ASN A 472 8.89 31.45 10.43
N ALA A 473 9.42 32.62 10.75
CA ALA A 473 8.79 33.90 10.46
C ALA A 473 8.91 34.33 8.99
N ASN A 474 9.76 33.69 8.19
CA ASN A 474 9.85 33.95 6.76
C ASN A 474 8.57 33.49 6.04
N PRO A 475 8.08 34.23 5.05
CA PRO A 475 6.82 33.89 4.39
C PRO A 475 6.96 32.60 3.58
N PHE A 476 5.96 31.73 3.69
CA PHE A 476 5.69 30.68 2.72
C PHE A 476 4.54 31.15 1.84
N THR A 477 4.87 31.67 0.67
CA THR A 477 3.88 32.31 -0.19
C THR A 477 3.30 31.28 -1.14
N ILE A 478 1.98 31.14 -1.15
CA ILE A 478 1.24 30.41 -2.18
C ILE A 478 0.67 31.45 -3.16
N THR A 479 0.93 31.25 -4.45
CA THR A 479 0.43 32.11 -5.52
C THR A 479 -0.44 31.32 -6.48
N ALA A 480 -1.35 32.02 -7.17
CA ALA A 480 -1.95 31.52 -8.40
C ALA A 480 -1.82 32.57 -9.50
N SER A 481 -1.55 32.12 -10.72
CA SER A 481 -1.41 32.96 -11.89
C SER A 481 -2.33 32.51 -13.02
N GLN A 482 -2.42 33.31 -14.09
CA GLN A 482 -3.33 33.09 -15.23
C GLN A 482 -4.82 33.09 -14.88
N LEU A 483 -5.18 33.64 -13.71
CA LEU A 483 -6.57 33.80 -13.31
C LEU A 483 -7.23 34.90 -14.13
N LEU A 484 -8.55 34.84 -14.26
CA LEU A 484 -9.30 35.95 -14.80
C LEU A 484 -9.08 37.21 -13.93
N ASN A 485 -8.84 38.35 -14.56
CA ASN A 485 -8.69 39.62 -13.87
C ASN A 485 -9.96 40.04 -13.10
N ASN A 486 -9.75 40.70 -11.95
CA ASN A 486 -10.79 41.27 -11.08
C ASN A 486 -11.86 40.26 -10.61
N LYS A 487 -11.45 39.03 -10.28
CA LYS A 487 -12.32 37.98 -9.76
C LYS A 487 -12.03 37.69 -8.29
N ALA A 488 -13.10 37.36 -7.58
CA ALA A 488 -13.00 36.82 -6.23
C ALA A 488 -12.68 35.33 -6.29
N GLY A 489 -11.92 34.86 -5.30
CA GLY A 489 -11.64 33.46 -5.08
C GLY A 489 -11.24 33.20 -3.63
N ASN A 490 -10.75 32.01 -3.37
CA ASN A 490 -10.17 31.64 -2.09
C ASN A 490 -9.23 30.46 -2.28
N LEU A 491 -8.25 30.37 -1.38
CA LEU A 491 -7.53 29.11 -1.20
C LEU A 491 -8.39 28.22 -0.30
N PHE A 492 -8.41 26.93 -0.60
CA PHE A 492 -8.90 25.92 0.31
C PHE A 492 -7.86 24.81 0.42
N PHE A 493 -7.80 24.18 1.59
CA PHE A 493 -6.85 23.10 1.83
C PHE A 493 -7.46 22.02 2.71
N GLY A 494 -6.84 20.85 2.71
CA GLY A 494 -7.23 19.69 3.52
C GLY A 494 -6.00 19.00 4.10
N LEU A 495 -6.23 18.13 5.07
CA LEU A 495 -5.19 17.36 5.77
C LEU A 495 -5.37 15.84 5.57
N SER A 496 -6.28 15.45 4.68
CA SER A 496 -6.70 14.05 4.50
C SER A 496 -6.11 13.40 3.25
N GLY A 497 -5.18 14.06 2.57
CA GLY A 497 -4.55 13.58 1.35
C GLY A 497 -4.99 14.33 0.09
N PRO A 498 -4.32 14.07 -1.04
CA PRO A 498 -4.78 14.53 -2.34
C PRO A 498 -5.97 13.69 -2.81
N GLN A 499 -6.63 14.15 -3.86
CA GLN A 499 -7.68 13.43 -4.56
C GLN A 499 -7.61 13.78 -6.05
N LEU A 500 -8.25 13.00 -6.91
CA LEU A 500 -8.52 13.36 -8.30
C LEU A 500 -10.00 13.08 -8.59
N GLN A 501 -10.89 13.89 -8.01
CA GLN A 501 -12.34 13.72 -8.17
C GLN A 501 -12.91 14.73 -9.17
N PRO A 502 -13.64 14.31 -10.22
CA PRO A 502 -14.35 15.24 -11.08
C PRO A 502 -15.24 16.19 -10.27
N PHE A 503 -15.06 17.49 -10.46
CA PHE A 503 -15.72 18.53 -9.67
C PHE A 503 -15.84 19.83 -10.46
N LEU A 504 -17.07 20.31 -10.64
CA LEU A 504 -17.36 21.60 -11.30
C LEU A 504 -16.67 21.81 -12.67
N GLY A 505 -16.57 20.76 -13.47
CA GLY A 505 -15.93 20.83 -14.80
C GLY A 505 -14.39 20.78 -14.76
N GLY A 506 -13.79 20.61 -13.59
CA GLY A 506 -12.37 20.29 -13.40
C GLY A 506 -12.20 19.13 -12.41
N TYR A 507 -11.12 19.15 -11.64
CA TYR A 507 -10.85 18.17 -10.59
C TYR A 507 -10.74 18.85 -9.22
N LEU A 508 -11.44 18.30 -8.23
CA LEU A 508 -11.16 18.56 -6.83
C LEU A 508 -9.95 17.72 -6.45
N CYS A 509 -8.86 18.42 -6.19
CA CYS A 509 -7.55 17.81 -6.00
C CYS A 509 -7.23 17.55 -4.53
N VAL A 510 -8.06 18.05 -3.61
CA VAL A 510 -7.87 18.03 -2.17
C VAL A 510 -8.97 17.19 -1.53
N ARG A 511 -8.60 16.13 -0.80
CA ARG A 511 -9.57 15.25 -0.16
C ARG A 511 -10.29 15.97 1.00
N PRO A 512 -11.64 15.99 1.04
CA PRO A 512 -12.39 16.52 2.17
C PRO A 512 -12.11 15.76 3.49
N PRO A 513 -12.28 16.41 4.66
CA PRO A 513 -12.81 17.77 4.86
C PRO A 513 -11.81 18.87 4.47
N THR A 514 -12.33 19.96 3.89
CA THR A 514 -11.51 21.12 3.49
C THR A 514 -11.83 22.36 4.33
N VAL A 515 -10.80 23.17 4.56
CA VAL A 515 -10.86 24.46 5.22
C VAL A 515 -10.63 25.54 4.18
N ARG A 516 -11.43 26.62 4.24
CA ARG A 516 -11.30 27.76 3.33
C ARG A 516 -10.59 28.90 4.04
N THR A 517 -9.66 29.54 3.34
CA THR A 517 -9.09 30.81 3.78
C THR A 517 -10.04 31.97 3.48
N GLY A 518 -9.65 33.19 3.85
CA GLY A 518 -10.40 34.40 3.51
C GLY A 518 -10.50 34.63 2.00
N THR A 519 -11.43 35.50 1.59
CA THR A 519 -11.60 35.86 0.17
C THR A 519 -10.36 36.57 -0.37
N LEU A 520 -9.92 36.13 -1.55
CA LEU A 520 -8.83 36.71 -2.34
C LEU A 520 -9.42 37.42 -3.57
N PHE A 521 -8.73 38.45 -4.06
CA PHE A 521 -9.10 39.19 -5.28
C PHE A 521 -7.94 39.18 -6.27
N SER A 522 -8.22 38.82 -7.53
CA SER A 522 -7.16 38.48 -8.48
C SER A 522 -6.49 39.72 -9.07
N GLY A 523 -7.08 40.92 -8.93
CA GLY A 523 -6.55 42.14 -9.52
C GLY A 523 -6.27 41.98 -11.02
N GLY A 524 -5.08 42.37 -11.47
CA GLY A 524 -4.70 42.35 -12.88
C GLY A 524 -5.15 43.60 -13.61
N THR A 525 -5.29 43.53 -14.94
CA THR A 525 -5.74 44.64 -15.78
C THR A 525 -7.09 45.14 -15.27
N PRO A 526 -7.30 46.46 -15.08
CA PRO A 526 -8.54 46.96 -14.44
C PRO A 526 -9.80 46.82 -15.30
N PHE A 527 -9.62 46.71 -16.63
CA PHE A 527 -10.70 46.71 -17.61
C PHE A 527 -10.53 45.57 -18.61
N GLY A 528 -11.66 45.12 -19.18
CA GLY A 528 -11.69 43.96 -20.08
C GLY A 528 -11.65 42.63 -19.33
N SER A 529 -11.70 41.53 -20.09
CA SER A 529 -11.56 40.17 -19.58
C SER A 529 -10.28 39.58 -20.14
N ASP A 530 -9.30 39.37 -19.27
CA ASP A 530 -8.03 38.73 -19.61
C ASP A 530 -7.56 37.81 -18.47
N CYS A 531 -6.39 37.18 -18.65
CA CYS A 531 -5.81 36.23 -17.69
C CYS A 531 -4.66 36.83 -16.88
N THR A 532 -4.66 38.14 -16.65
CA THR A 532 -3.60 38.83 -15.88
C THR A 532 -3.81 38.74 -14.36
N GLY A 533 -4.92 38.15 -13.92
CA GLY A 533 -5.24 38.00 -12.51
C GLY A 533 -4.27 37.08 -11.78
N GLN A 534 -3.96 37.43 -10.53
CA GLN A 534 -3.10 36.68 -9.64
C GLN A 534 -3.62 36.69 -8.20
N PHE A 535 -3.48 35.57 -7.50
CA PHE A 535 -3.62 35.54 -6.04
C PHE A 535 -2.26 35.37 -5.38
N LEU A 536 -2.13 35.93 -4.17
CA LEU A 536 -0.96 35.79 -3.32
C LEU A 536 -1.43 35.65 -1.87
N LEU A 537 -0.94 34.64 -1.18
CA LEU A 537 -1.22 34.39 0.22
C LEU A 537 0.06 33.98 0.94
N ASP A 538 0.42 34.69 2.01
CA ASP A 538 1.43 34.19 2.95
C ASP A 538 0.77 33.16 3.87
N PHE A 539 1.10 31.90 3.63
CA PHE A 539 0.52 30.77 4.31
C PHE A 539 1.22 30.47 5.64
N ASN A 540 2.48 30.90 5.85
CA ASN A 540 3.10 30.82 7.18
C ASN A 540 2.42 31.77 8.17
N ALA A 541 1.97 32.95 7.72
CA ALA A 541 1.13 33.82 8.54
C ALA A 541 -0.21 33.15 8.93
N TYR A 542 -0.81 32.38 8.01
CA TYR A 542 -2.01 31.58 8.31
C TYR A 542 -1.71 30.47 9.33
N ILE A 543 -0.62 29.72 9.16
CA ILE A 543 -0.19 28.68 10.11
C ILE A 543 0.03 29.29 11.50
N ALA A 544 0.78 30.39 11.59
CA ALA A 544 1.11 31.08 12.83
C ALA A 544 -0.13 31.63 13.56
N SER A 545 -1.22 31.95 12.84
CA SER A 545 -2.47 32.42 13.45
C SER A 545 -3.16 31.38 14.35
N GLY A 546 -2.80 30.10 14.23
CA GLY A 546 -3.45 29.00 14.96
C GLY A 546 -4.88 28.70 14.49
N ALA A 547 -5.34 29.29 13.39
CA ALA A 547 -6.67 29.06 12.84
C ALA A 547 -6.94 27.58 12.49
N GLN A 548 -5.88 26.80 12.25
CA GLN A 548 -5.90 25.33 12.20
C GLN A 548 -4.77 24.76 13.06
N ALA A 549 -5.09 24.29 14.26
CA ALA A 549 -4.11 23.80 15.23
C ALA A 549 -3.23 22.66 14.69
N ALA A 550 -3.77 21.80 13.82
CA ALA A 550 -3.02 20.71 13.22
C ALA A 550 -1.82 21.20 12.39
N LEU A 551 -1.95 22.34 11.69
CA LEU A 551 -0.84 22.91 10.90
C LEU A 551 0.29 23.47 11.78
N GLN A 552 0.10 23.62 13.10
CA GLN A 552 1.19 24.02 14.00
C GLN A 552 2.07 22.84 14.44
N LEU A 553 1.75 21.62 14.01
CA LEU A 553 2.55 20.44 14.30
C LEU A 553 3.55 20.20 13.15
N PRO A 554 4.87 20.27 13.40
CA PRO A 554 5.86 19.92 12.40
C PRO A 554 5.68 18.47 11.93
N GLY A 555 5.72 18.25 10.62
CA GLY A 555 5.42 16.98 9.97
C GLY A 555 3.97 16.87 9.48
N THR A 556 3.11 17.84 9.75
CA THR A 556 1.75 17.85 9.21
C THR A 556 1.78 18.15 7.71
N GLU A 557 1.24 17.23 6.92
CA GLU A 557 1.03 17.39 5.49
C GLU A 557 -0.29 18.11 5.22
N PHE A 558 -0.29 18.96 4.19
CA PHE A 558 -1.49 19.63 3.70
C PHE A 558 -1.49 19.70 2.19
N TRP A 559 -2.72 19.75 1.66
CA TRP A 559 -3.00 19.84 0.23
C TRP A 559 -3.87 21.05 -0.01
N ALA A 560 -3.41 21.99 -0.84
CA ALA A 560 -4.07 23.26 -1.10
C ALA A 560 -4.41 23.41 -2.58
N GLN A 561 -5.58 23.98 -2.87
CA GLN A 561 -6.02 24.30 -4.22
C GLN A 561 -6.75 25.65 -4.18
N ILE A 562 -6.73 26.36 -5.31
CA ILE A 562 -7.38 27.65 -5.43
C ILE A 562 -8.65 27.52 -6.26
N TRP A 563 -9.71 28.09 -5.73
CA TRP A 563 -10.97 28.30 -6.44
C TRP A 563 -11.11 29.78 -6.79
N SER A 564 -11.61 30.06 -7.99
CA SER A 564 -11.92 31.41 -8.44
C SER A 564 -13.24 31.46 -9.21
N ARG A 565 -13.86 32.65 -9.25
CA ARG A 565 -15.06 32.89 -10.06
C ARG A 565 -14.71 32.98 -11.54
N ASP A 566 -15.46 32.25 -12.34
CA ASP A 566 -15.47 32.37 -13.79
C ASP A 566 -16.92 32.40 -14.29
N PRO A 567 -17.56 33.58 -14.37
CA PRO A 567 -18.98 33.68 -14.71
C PRO A 567 -19.35 33.15 -16.09
N ALA A 568 -18.39 33.02 -17.00
CA ALA A 568 -18.62 32.56 -18.37
C ALA A 568 -18.35 31.06 -18.54
N SER A 569 -17.77 30.37 -17.55
CA SER A 569 -17.66 28.91 -17.58
C SER A 569 -19.01 28.26 -17.22
N PRO A 570 -19.30 27.03 -17.73
CA PRO A 570 -20.54 26.32 -17.42
C PRO A 570 -20.78 26.09 -15.93
N SER A 571 -19.71 25.92 -15.15
CA SER A 571 -19.78 25.75 -13.70
C SER A 571 -19.76 27.07 -12.93
N THR A 572 -19.62 28.21 -13.62
CA THR A 572 -19.42 29.56 -13.06
C THR A 572 -18.15 29.73 -12.22
N THR A 573 -17.24 28.76 -12.32
CA THR A 573 -16.07 28.60 -11.46
C THR A 573 -14.87 28.14 -12.26
N ASN A 574 -13.70 28.32 -11.68
CA ASN A 574 -12.46 27.78 -12.18
C ASN A 574 -11.54 27.32 -11.03
N LEU A 575 -10.76 26.29 -11.29
CA LEU A 575 -9.87 25.62 -10.33
C LEU A 575 -8.45 25.57 -10.88
N THR A 576 -7.47 25.90 -10.04
CA THR A 576 -6.06 25.64 -10.34
C THR A 576 -5.75 24.14 -10.26
N ASP A 577 -4.54 23.76 -10.65
CA ASP A 577 -3.84 22.62 -10.07
C ASP A 577 -3.65 22.79 -8.55
N ALA A 578 -3.00 21.84 -7.88
CA ALA A 578 -2.94 21.82 -6.42
C ALA A 578 -1.51 21.72 -5.90
N LEU A 579 -1.31 22.09 -4.64
CA LEU A 579 -0.04 22.14 -3.96
C LEU A 579 -0.08 21.18 -2.77
N GLU A 580 0.89 20.27 -2.69
CA GLU A 580 1.17 19.49 -1.50
C GLU A 580 2.38 20.08 -0.78
N ALA A 581 2.33 20.09 0.55
CA ALA A 581 3.46 20.49 1.37
C ALA A 581 3.42 19.85 2.75
N THR A 582 4.60 19.71 3.37
CA THR A 582 4.72 19.36 4.79
C THR A 582 5.17 20.59 5.58
N VAL A 583 4.47 20.88 6.68
CA VAL A 583 4.91 21.89 7.64
C VAL A 583 6.21 21.45 8.29
N GLN A 584 7.27 22.23 8.11
CA GLN A 584 8.56 22.03 8.77
C GLN A 584 8.57 22.66 10.17
N PRO A 585 9.55 22.30 11.02
CA PRO A 585 9.77 22.96 12.30
C PRO A 585 9.75 24.48 12.19
#